data_AF-A0A516X379-F1
#
_entry.id   AF-A0A516X379-F1
#
_cell.length_a   1.000
_cell.length_b   1.000
_cell.length_c   1.000
_cell.angle_alpha   90.00
_cell.angle_beta   90.00
_cell.angle_gamma   90.00
#
_symmetry.space_group_name_H-M   'P 1'
#
loop_
_entity.id
_entity.type
_entity.pdbx_description
1 polymer ?
#
loop_
_entity_poly.entity_id
_entity_poly.type
_entity_poly.pdbx_seq_one_letter_code
_entity_poly.pdbx_strand_id
1 'polypeptide(L)'
;MTLEPSADELPRAEAFWLSVGSFGLPLHLLGWQILASVRSGQPVPASTGWGLLAWGAVATTLLPKSPAWTFPVIGGLIIAGNRSARGAGDPPLG
;
A
#
# COMPACT_ATOMS: atom_id res chain seq x y z
N MET A 1 13.48 15.30 28.55
CA MET A 1 13.57 14.10 27.69
C MET A 1 14.11 14.56 26.35
N THR A 2 15.43 14.48 26.17
CA THR A 2 16.11 14.82 24.92
C THR A 2 15.88 13.68 23.92
N LEU A 3 15.23 13.97 22.79
CA LEU A 3 14.99 13.02 21.70
C LEU A 3 16.17 13.02 20.72
N GLU A 4 17.41 13.01 21.22
CA GLU A 4 18.58 12.85 20.37
C GLU A 4 18.92 11.36 20.34
N PRO A 5 18.62 10.64 19.25
CA PRO A 5 18.96 9.23 19.14
C PRO A 5 20.48 9.08 19.21
N SER A 6 20.95 8.09 19.97
CA SER A 6 22.38 7.79 20.03
C SER A 6 22.87 7.32 18.65
N ALA A 7 24.17 7.47 18.37
CA ALA A 7 24.75 7.09 17.07
C ALA A 7 24.47 5.62 16.68
N ASP A 8 24.21 4.75 17.67
CA ASP A 8 23.90 3.33 17.46
C ASP A 8 22.40 3.04 17.22
N GLU A 9 21.51 3.99 17.51
CA GLU A 9 20.06 3.85 17.29
C GLU A 9 19.66 4.14 15.84
N LEU A 10 20.38 5.04 15.16
CA LEU A 10 20.08 5.42 13.78
C LEU A 10 20.16 4.22 12.81
N PRO A 11 21.25 3.43 12.78
CA PRO A 11 21.36 2.28 11.88
C PRO A 11 20.31 1.20 12.18
N ARG A 12 19.93 1.06 13.46
CA ARG A 12 18.93 0.10 13.91
C ARG A 12 17.52 0.51 13.45
N ALA A 13 17.20 1.80 13.52
CA ALA A 13 15.95 2.35 13.02
C ALA A 13 15.83 2.24 11.50
N GLU A 14 16.92 2.43 10.75
CA GLU A 14 16.95 2.23 9.29
C GLU A 14 16.76 0.75 8.91
N ALA A 15 17.49 -0.16 9.54
CA ALA A 15 17.38 -1.59 9.30
C ALA A 15 15.99 -2.14 9.66
N PHE A 16 15.31 -1.52 10.64
CA PHE A 16 13.93 -1.89 10.98
C PHE A 16 13.02 -1.80 9.77
N TRP A 17 13.06 -0.73 8.96
CA TRP A 17 12.20 -0.55 7.79
C TRP A 17 12.33 -1.64 6.72
N LEU A 18 13.51 -2.24 6.62
CA LEU A 18 13.83 -3.31 5.67
C LEU A 18 13.59 -4.71 6.24
N SER A 19 13.36 -4.83 7.54
CA SER A 19 13.17 -6.12 8.20
C SER A 19 11.84 -6.80 7.85
N VAL A 20 11.80 -8.12 7.99
CA VAL A 20 10.60 -8.95 7.82
C VAL A 20 9.48 -8.57 8.81
N GLY A 21 9.84 -8.05 9.99
CA GLY A 21 8.90 -7.57 11.00
C GLY A 21 8.37 -6.15 10.76
N SER A 22 8.75 -5.51 9.66
CA SER A 22 8.36 -4.14 9.31
C SER A 22 7.61 -4.10 7.97
N PHE A 23 7.69 -2.97 7.25
CA PHE A 23 6.99 -2.73 5.99
C PHE A 23 7.75 -3.22 4.75
N GLY A 24 9.03 -3.56 4.86
CA GLY A 24 9.85 -3.99 3.72
C GLY A 24 9.25 -5.18 2.96
N LEU A 25 9.05 -6.31 3.64
CA LEU A 25 8.50 -7.53 3.01
C LEU A 25 7.05 -7.33 2.52
N PRO A 26 6.11 -6.76 3.30
CA PRO A 26 4.76 -6.46 2.82
C PRO A 26 4.74 -5.58 1.57
N LEU A 27 5.57 -4.53 1.50
CA LEU A 27 5.62 -3.63 0.36
C LEU A 27 6.22 -4.29 -0.88
N HIS A 28 7.23 -5.15 -0.72
CA HIS A 28 7.77 -5.94 -1.83
C HIS A 28 6.73 -6.92 -2.37
N LEU A 29 5.99 -7.60 -1.49
CA LEU A 29 4.93 -8.52 -1.90
C LEU A 29 3.81 -7.78 -2.64
N LEU A 30 3.42 -6.60 -2.16
CA LEU A 30 2.45 -5.73 -2.83
C LEU A 30 2.94 -5.31 -4.21
N GLY A 31 4.18 -4.85 -4.33
CA GLY A 31 4.78 -4.47 -5.61
C GLY A 31 4.83 -5.64 -6.60
N TRP A 32 5.22 -6.82 -6.11
CA TRP A 32 5.21 -8.05 -6.91
C TRP A 32 3.80 -8.42 -7.37
N GLN A 33 2.80 -8.36 -6.49
CA GLN A 33 1.41 -8.63 -6.82
C GLN A 33 0.92 -7.68 -7.93
N ILE A 34 1.17 -6.38 -7.80
CA ILE A 34 0.78 -5.37 -8.80
C ILE A 34 1.44 -5.70 -10.14
N LEU A 35 2.74 -5.99 -10.14
CA LEU A 35 3.49 -6.33 -11.35
C LEU A 35 2.97 -7.62 -11.99
N ALA A 36 2.66 -8.64 -11.20
CA ALA A 36 2.09 -9.89 -11.68
C ALA A 36 0.72 -9.66 -12.33
N SER A 37 -0.16 -8.88 -11.69
CA SER A 37 -1.46 -8.51 -12.26
C SER A 37 -1.32 -7.79 -13.60
N VAL A 38 -0.46 -6.77 -13.67
CA VAL A 38 -0.20 -6.01 -14.91
C VAL A 38 0.34 -6.92 -16.02
N ARG A 39 1.28 -7.82 -15.72
CA ARG A 39 1.85 -8.77 -16.69
C ARG A 39 0.82 -9.78 -17.21
N SER A 40 -0.15 -10.15 -16.39
CA SER A 40 -1.24 -11.05 -16.77
C SER A 40 -2.41 -10.35 -17.48
N GLY A 41 -2.35 -9.02 -17.65
CA GLY A 41 -3.46 -8.22 -18.19
C GLY A 41 -4.70 -8.21 -17.29
N GLN A 42 -4.56 -8.62 -16.03
CA GLN A 42 -5.65 -8.69 -15.07
C GLN A 42 -5.59 -7.48 -14.13
N PRO A 43 -6.74 -6.90 -13.74
CA PRO A 43 -6.74 -5.82 -12.76
C PRO A 43 -6.22 -6.34 -11.40
N VAL A 44 -5.57 -5.46 -10.64
CA VAL A 44 -5.22 -5.76 -9.25
C VAL A 44 -6.51 -6.04 -8.46
N PRO A 45 -6.54 -7.09 -7.61
CA PRO A 45 -7.70 -7.41 -6.80
C PRO A 45 -8.19 -6.23 -5.95
N ALA A 46 -9.49 -5.95 -6.01
CA ALA A 46 -10.10 -4.88 -5.21
C ALA A 46 -9.95 -5.12 -3.69
N SER A 47 -9.85 -6.38 -3.26
CA SER A 47 -9.59 -6.75 -1.86
C SER A 47 -8.27 -6.18 -1.35
N THR A 48 -7.22 -6.16 -2.18
CA THR A 48 -5.93 -5.50 -1.84
C THR A 48 -6.15 -4.01 -1.61
N GLY A 49 -6.92 -3.35 -2.48
CA GLY A 49 -7.25 -1.93 -2.34
C GLY A 49 -8.03 -1.64 -1.06
N TRP A 50 -9.04 -2.45 -0.73
CA TRP A 50 -9.81 -2.32 0.51
C TRP A 50 -8.98 -2.57 1.77
N GLY A 51 -8.08 -3.56 1.74
CA GLY A 51 -7.16 -3.82 2.84
C GLY A 51 -6.26 -2.62 3.12
N LEU A 52 -5.67 -2.04 2.08
CA LEU A 52 -4.83 -0.83 2.18
C LEU A 52 -5.63 0.39 2.66
N LEU A 53 -6.87 0.53 2.21
CA LEU A 53 -7.75 1.63 2.61
C LEU A 53 -8.13 1.54 4.08
N ALA A 54 -8.57 0.37 4.54
CA ALA A 54 -8.95 0.14 5.94
C ALA A 54 -7.75 0.28 6.88
N TRP A 55 -6.63 -0.37 6.56
CA TRP A 55 -5.41 -0.28 7.36
C TRP A 55 -4.84 1.14 7.37
N GLY A 56 -4.78 1.77 6.19
CA GLY A 56 -4.31 3.13 6.03
C GLY A 56 -5.13 4.15 6.81
N ALA A 57 -6.45 3.98 6.89
CA ALA A 57 -7.31 4.80 7.73
C ALA A 57 -6.92 4.67 9.23
N VAL A 58 -6.74 3.43 9.72
CA VAL A 58 -6.28 3.18 11.10
C VAL A 58 -4.89 3.77 11.36
N ALA A 59 -3.94 3.57 10.45
CA ALA A 59 -2.59 4.10 10.59
C ALA A 59 -2.56 5.63 10.57
N THR A 60 -3.39 6.28 9.74
CA THR A 60 -3.47 7.74 9.64
C THR A 60 -4.03 8.36 10.92
N THR A 61 -5.01 7.72 11.56
CA THR A 61 -5.56 8.22 12.83
C THR A 61 -4.57 8.04 13.99
N LEU A 62 -3.83 6.94 14.02
CA LEU A 62 -2.85 6.66 15.07
C LEU A 62 -1.52 7.42 14.89
N LEU A 63 -1.12 7.72 13.65
CA LEU A 63 0.15 8.38 13.32
C LEU A 63 -0.06 9.62 12.43
N PRO A 64 -0.66 10.70 12.96
CA PRO A 64 -1.08 11.86 12.16
C PRO A 64 0.07 12.68 11.57
N LYS A 65 1.28 12.58 12.13
CA LYS A 65 2.49 13.26 11.61
C LYS A 65 3.28 12.41 10.62
N SER A 66 2.89 11.16 10.41
CA SER A 66 3.54 10.24 9.49
C SER A 66 2.90 10.31 8.09
N PRO A 67 3.58 9.84 7.04
CA PRO A 67 2.99 9.76 5.70
C PRO A 67 1.99 8.60 5.53
N ALA A 68 1.38 8.09 6.61
CA ALA A 68 0.42 6.98 6.58
C ALA A 68 -0.81 7.22 5.69
N TRP A 69 -1.16 8.47 5.41
CA TRP A 69 -2.22 8.87 4.48
C TRP A 69 -1.99 8.39 3.04
N THR A 70 -0.76 7.98 2.69
CA THR A 70 -0.45 7.41 1.38
C THR A 70 -1.12 6.04 1.17
N PHE A 71 -1.24 5.21 2.21
CA PHE A 71 -1.90 3.90 2.13
C PHE A 71 -3.36 3.98 1.65
N PRO A 72 -4.25 4.83 2.22
CA PRO A 72 -5.62 4.93 1.73
C PRO A 72 -5.71 5.53 0.33
N VAL A 73 -4.78 6.42 -0.08
CA VAL A 73 -4.72 6.91 -1.47
C VAL A 73 -4.40 5.78 -2.44
N ILE A 74 -3.38 4.96 -2.15
CA ILE A 74 -3.02 3.78 -2.95
C ILE A 74 -4.20 2.80 -3.02
N GLY A 75 -4.82 2.51 -1.86
CA GLY A 75 -5.99 1.64 -1.79
C GLY A 75 -7.16 2.13 -2.65
N GLY A 76 -7.45 3.43 -2.58
CA GLY A 76 -8.46 4.09 -3.41
C GLY A 76 -8.17 4.00 -4.91
N LEU A 77 -6.92 4.21 -5.32
CA LEU A 77 -6.50 4.08 -6.72
C LEU A 77 -6.68 2.66 -7.26
N ILE A 78 -6.34 1.63 -6.46
CA ILE A 78 -6.56 0.23 -6.83
C ILE A 78 -8.05 -0.06 -7.01
N ILE A 79 -8.89 0.41 -6.09
CA ILE A 79 -10.35 0.24 -6.16
C ILE A 79 -10.92 0.95 -7.40
N ALA A 80 -10.48 2.19 -7.66
CA ALA A 80 -10.90 2.96 -8.82
C ALA A 80 -10.50 2.27 -10.13
N GLY A 81 -9.25 1.80 -10.26
CA GLY A 81 -8.79 1.05 -11.43
C GLY A 81 -9.60 -0.22 -11.67
N ASN A 82 -9.96 -0.96 -10.62
CA ASN A 82 -10.79 -2.16 -10.75
C ASN A 82 -12.21 -1.83 -11.25
N ARG A 83 -12.80 -0.72 -10.80
CA ARG A 83 -14.11 -0.26 -11.28
C ARG A 83 -14.07 0.17 -12.74
N SER A 84 -13.04 0.91 -13.16
CA SER A 84 -12.86 1.32 -14.55
C SER A 84 -12.68 0.12 -15.48
N ALA A 85 -11.91 -0.90 -15.06
CA ALA A 85 -11.72 -2.12 -15.84
C ALA A 85 -13.02 -2.91 -16.04
N ARG A 86 -13.93 -2.90 -15.07
CA ARG A 86 -15.27 -3.52 -15.19
C ARG A 86 -16.18 -2.74 -16.12
N GLY A 87 -16.20 -1.41 -16.01
CA GLY A 87 -17.05 -0.54 -16.84
C GLY A 87 -16.64 -0.50 -18.32
N ALA A 88 -15.36 -0.74 -18.64
CA ALA A 88 -14.88 -0.84 -20.02
C ALA A 88 -15.19 -2.20 -20.69
N GLY A 89 -15.67 -3.18 -19.93
CA GLY A 89 -15.93 -4.55 -20.38
C GLY A 89 -17.34 -4.80 -20.91
N ASP A 90 -18.26 -3.83 -20.84
CA ASP A 90 -19.61 -3.94 -21.42
C ASP A 90 -19.64 -3.30 -22.82
N PRO A 91 -19.68 -4.07 -23.92
CA PRO A 91 -20.03 -3.52 -25.22
C PRO A 91 -21.52 -3.11 -25.23
N PRO A 92 -21.91 -2.06 -25.99
CA PRO A 92 -23.32 -1.78 -26.20
C PRO A 92 -23.95 -3.00 -26.88
N LEU A 93 -25.02 -3.53 -26.29
CA LEU A 93 -25.86 -4.56 -26.88
C LEU A 93 -26.39 -4.01 -28.22
N GLY A 94 -25.81 -4.47 -29.32
CA GLY A 94 -26.20 -4.22 -30.70
C GLY A 94 -26.39 -5.53 -31.43
#